data_AF-A0A0F8ZSS2-F1
#
_entry.id   AF-A0A0F8ZSS2-F1
#
_cell.length_a   1.000
_cell.length_b   1.000
_cell.length_c   1.000
_cell.angle_alpha   90.00
_cell.angle_beta   90.00
_cell.angle_gamma   90.00
#
_symmetry.space_group_name_H-M   'P 1'
#
loop_
_entity.id
_entity.type
_entity.pdbx_description
1 polymer ?
#
loop_
_entity_poly.entity_id
_entity_poly.type
_entity_poly.pdbx_seq_one_letter_code
_entity_poly.pdbx_strand_id
1 'polypeptide(L)'
;MAVRRRKGSPYWQFDFTVKGRRFRGSCKTACKDTAEIIEGKEKHDALLEAWTGRKPRMTLDIACGRYLLDHAGRLPSAPTIRYQTRNILAALGKGTYLDDLGDGGVASMIAALRGRMADSSANRHLTLLRAVLRMARDRWRVAVTMPNFKAHYLREPEPRDRYLSRDDAAKLIAAAAAHLKAPIRFSLLTGVRLANCMGLDWSQVDMGGRTITFRVKA
;
A
#
# COMPACT_ATOMS: atom_id res chain seq x y z
N MET A 1 -5.59 -31.63 15.45
CA MET A 1 -5.74 -30.26 15.98
C MET A 1 -4.54 -29.43 15.52
N ALA A 2 -4.73 -28.57 14.50
CA ALA A 2 -3.62 -27.86 13.84
C ALA A 2 -3.56 -26.36 14.16
N VAL A 3 -4.51 -25.84 14.96
CA VAL A 3 -4.51 -24.46 15.44
C VAL A 3 -3.94 -24.36 16.86
N ARG A 4 -3.03 -23.42 17.07
CA ARG A 4 -2.37 -23.14 18.35
C ARG A 4 -2.31 -21.64 18.62
N ARG A 5 -2.32 -21.26 19.90
CA ARG A 5 -2.11 -19.88 20.34
C ARG A 5 -0.66 -19.69 20.82
N ARG A 6 0.01 -18.61 20.40
CA ARG A 6 1.34 -18.24 20.92
C ARG A 6 1.21 -17.41 22.20
N LYS A 7 2.18 -17.54 23.11
CA LYS A 7 2.31 -16.66 24.28
C LYS A 7 2.48 -15.21 23.81
N GLY A 8 1.63 -14.30 24.28
CA GLY A 8 1.66 -12.87 23.93
C GLY A 8 0.92 -12.45 22.65
N SER A 9 0.22 -13.36 21.95
CA SER A 9 -0.62 -12.98 20.80
C SER A 9 -2.08 -13.41 21.03
N PRO A 10 -3.06 -12.52 20.81
CA PRO A 10 -4.48 -12.86 20.95
C PRO A 10 -4.97 -13.75 19.79
N TYR A 11 -4.17 -13.91 18.73
CA TYR A 11 -4.59 -14.59 17.50
C TYR A 11 -4.16 -16.06 17.46
N TRP A 12 -5.08 -16.92 17.02
CA TRP A 12 -4.77 -18.30 16.68
C TRP A 12 -3.86 -18.39 15.45
N GLN A 13 -3.07 -19.47 15.38
CA GLN A 13 -2.15 -19.77 14.28
C GLN A 13 -2.33 -21.21 13.83
N PHE A 14 -2.24 -21.46 12.53
CA PHE A 14 -2.21 -22.80 11.97
C PHE A 14 -0.79 -23.25 11.64
N ASP A 15 -0.53 -24.55 11.72
CA ASP A 15 0.72 -25.20 11.32
C ASP A 15 0.42 -26.63 10.87
N PHE A 16 0.55 -26.90 9.57
CA PHE A 16 0.33 -28.22 8.98
C PHE A 16 1.24 -28.46 7.78
N THR A 17 1.34 -29.71 7.33
CA THR A 17 2.19 -30.09 6.17
C THR A 17 1.35 -30.85 5.16
N VAL A 18 1.50 -30.51 3.87
CA VAL A 18 0.89 -31.23 2.73
C VAL A 18 1.98 -31.60 1.74
N LYS A 19 2.10 -32.88 1.38
CA LYS A 19 3.12 -33.43 0.46
C LYS A 19 4.55 -32.90 0.74
N GLY A 20 4.98 -32.92 2.01
CA GLY A 20 6.31 -32.46 2.42
C GLY A 20 6.49 -30.94 2.51
N ARG A 21 5.50 -30.13 2.11
CA ARG A 21 5.53 -28.67 2.22
C ARG A 21 4.77 -28.20 3.45
N ARG A 22 5.44 -27.42 4.30
CA ARG A 22 4.88 -26.88 5.54
C ARG A 22 4.16 -25.55 5.31
N PHE A 23 2.96 -25.44 5.85
CA PHE A 23 2.09 -24.27 5.83
C PHE A 23 1.92 -23.73 7.24
N ARG A 24 2.20 -22.44 7.42
CA ARG A 24 2.11 -21.78 8.71
C ARG A 24 1.58 -20.36 8.55
N GLY A 25 0.65 -19.97 9.40
CA GLY A 25 0.08 -18.62 9.36
C GLY A 25 -0.68 -18.26 10.63
N SER A 26 -1.07 -16.99 10.75
CA SER A 26 -2.02 -16.56 11.77
C SER A 26 -3.41 -16.49 11.17
N CYS A 27 -4.40 -17.01 11.90
CA CYS A 27 -5.81 -16.92 11.54
C CYS A 27 -6.38 -15.50 11.80
N LYS A 28 -5.62 -14.60 12.44
CA LYS A 28 -6.02 -13.21 12.79
C LYS A 28 -7.36 -13.10 13.54
N THR A 29 -7.77 -14.16 14.21
CA THR A 29 -8.99 -14.21 15.03
C THR A 29 -8.63 -14.72 16.43
N ALA A 30 -9.34 -14.21 17.44
CA ALA A 30 -9.25 -14.71 18.81
C ALA A 30 -10.23 -15.88 19.08
N CYS A 31 -11.21 -16.07 18.19
CA CYS A 31 -12.17 -17.17 18.26
C CYS A 31 -11.55 -18.46 17.71
N LYS A 32 -11.62 -19.54 18.51
CA LYS A 32 -11.06 -20.84 18.14
C LYS A 32 -11.81 -21.47 16.96
N ASP A 33 -13.14 -21.43 16.98
CA ASP A 33 -13.98 -22.05 15.94
C ASP A 33 -13.75 -21.37 14.58
N THR A 34 -13.69 -20.03 14.57
CA THR A 34 -13.33 -19.28 13.35
C THR A 34 -11.92 -19.63 12.89
N ALA A 35 -10.98 -19.87 13.81
CA ALA A 35 -9.62 -20.27 13.46
C ALA A 35 -9.55 -21.67 12.85
N GLU A 36 -10.36 -22.61 13.33
CA GLU A 36 -10.47 -23.97 12.77
C GLU A 36 -11.09 -23.95 11.37
N ILE A 37 -12.10 -23.12 11.13
CA ILE A 37 -12.66 -22.92 9.79
C ILE A 37 -11.60 -22.35 8.83
N ILE A 38 -10.82 -21.36 9.27
CA ILE A 38 -9.73 -20.77 8.47
C ILE A 38 -8.65 -21.81 8.17
N GLU A 39 -8.23 -22.61 9.16
CA GLU A 39 -7.25 -23.68 8.97
C GLU A 39 -7.77 -24.76 8.03
N GLY A 40 -9.02 -25.19 8.20
CA GLY A 40 -9.65 -26.18 7.34
C GLY A 40 -9.71 -25.73 5.89
N LYS A 41 -10.05 -24.46 5.65
CA LYS A 41 -10.01 -23.88 4.30
C LYS A 41 -8.60 -23.86 3.71
N GLU A 42 -7.62 -23.34 4.43
CA GLU A 42 -6.23 -23.28 3.95
C GLU A 42 -5.66 -24.68 3.69
N LYS A 43 -6.02 -25.66 4.52
CA LYS A 43 -5.63 -27.06 4.33
C LYS A 43 -6.33 -27.68 3.13
N HIS A 44 -7.61 -27.40 2.91
CA HIS A 44 -8.34 -27.83 1.73
C HIS A 44 -7.71 -27.26 0.45
N ASP A 45 -7.42 -25.96 0.42
CA ASP A 45 -6.79 -25.30 -0.73
C ASP A 45 -5.38 -25.87 -1.00
N ALA A 46 -4.59 -26.12 0.06
CA ALA A 46 -3.28 -26.76 -0.05
C ALA A 46 -3.35 -28.20 -0.57
N LEU A 47 -4.37 -28.97 -0.17
CA LEU A 47 -4.62 -30.30 -0.69
C LEU A 47 -5.04 -30.25 -2.16
N LEU A 48 -5.94 -29.34 -2.55
CA LEU A 48 -6.31 -29.15 -3.95
C LEU A 48 -5.09 -28.83 -4.82
N GLU A 49 -4.23 -27.88 -4.40
CA GLU A 49 -2.98 -27.56 -5.11
C GLU A 49 -2.08 -28.79 -5.22
N ALA A 50 -1.88 -29.51 -4.11
CA ALA A 50 -0.98 -30.65 -4.07
C ALA A 50 -1.46 -31.84 -4.91
N TRP A 51 -2.76 -32.05 -5.04
CA TRP A 51 -3.34 -33.20 -5.74
C TRP A 51 -3.70 -32.91 -7.19
N THR A 52 -4.19 -31.71 -7.49
CA THR A 52 -4.67 -31.34 -8.84
C THR A 52 -3.75 -30.38 -9.57
N GLY A 53 -2.78 -29.76 -8.87
CA GLY A 53 -1.98 -28.66 -9.40
C GLY A 53 -2.75 -27.35 -9.56
N ARG A 54 -4.06 -27.32 -9.29
CA ARG A 54 -4.92 -26.15 -9.46
C ARG A 54 -4.93 -25.30 -8.20
N LYS A 55 -4.81 -23.99 -8.38
CA LYS A 55 -4.96 -23.00 -7.32
C LYS A 55 -6.39 -22.43 -7.33
N PRO A 56 -6.93 -22.02 -6.18
CA PRO A 56 -8.24 -21.37 -6.14
C PRO A 56 -8.21 -20.08 -6.95
N ARG A 57 -9.29 -19.81 -7.69
CA ARG A 57 -9.45 -18.54 -8.42
C ARG A 57 -9.92 -17.45 -7.46
N MET A 58 -9.56 -16.20 -7.76
CA MET A 58 -9.96 -15.04 -6.96
C MET A 58 -10.29 -13.87 -7.89
N THR A 59 -11.32 -13.12 -7.55
CA THR A 59 -11.66 -11.88 -8.25
C THR A 59 -10.85 -10.71 -7.74
N LEU A 60 -10.70 -9.69 -8.58
CA LEU A 60 -10.00 -8.47 -8.26
C LEU A 60 -10.62 -7.74 -7.06
N ASP A 61 -11.95 -7.75 -6.93
CA ASP A 61 -12.65 -7.13 -5.79
C ASP A 61 -12.27 -7.79 -4.45
N ILE A 62 -12.32 -9.13 -4.40
CA ILE A 62 -11.91 -9.89 -3.21
C ILE A 62 -10.44 -9.64 -2.91
N ALA A 63 -9.58 -9.65 -3.93
CA ALA A 63 -8.14 -9.43 -3.76
C ALA A 63 -7.84 -8.03 -3.19
N CYS A 64 -8.47 -7.00 -3.74
CA CYS A 64 -8.35 -5.63 -3.27
C CYS A 64 -8.88 -5.44 -1.84
N GLY A 65 -10.06 -6.00 -1.53
CA GLY A 65 -10.63 -5.99 -0.18
C GLY A 65 -9.72 -6.69 0.82
N ARG A 66 -9.23 -7.89 0.48
CA ARG A 66 -8.30 -8.65 1.32
C ARG A 66 -6.97 -7.93 1.51
N TYR A 67 -6.42 -7.27 0.47
CA TYR A 67 -5.20 -6.46 0.59
C TYR A 67 -5.37 -5.30 1.58
N LEU A 68 -6.52 -4.61 1.53
CA LEU A 68 -6.86 -3.53 2.44
C LEU A 68 -6.98 -4.03 3.88
N LEU A 69 -7.65 -5.15 4.12
CA LEU A 69 -7.82 -5.74 5.46
C LEU A 69 -6.50 -6.30 6.02
N ASP A 70 -5.75 -7.02 5.18
CA ASP A 70 -4.59 -7.79 5.63
C ASP A 70 -3.33 -6.95 5.83
N HIS A 71 -3.19 -5.87 5.06
CA HIS A 71 -1.96 -5.10 4.98
C HIS A 71 -2.19 -3.59 5.04
N ALA A 72 -2.91 -3.04 4.05
CA ALA A 72 -2.90 -1.60 3.84
C ALA A 72 -3.69 -0.81 4.90
N GLY A 73 -4.67 -1.42 5.58
CA GLY A 73 -5.53 -0.75 6.56
C GLY A 73 -4.79 -0.22 7.79
N ARG A 74 -3.58 -0.73 8.07
CA ARG A 74 -2.73 -0.31 9.20
C ARG A 74 -1.72 0.76 8.80
N LEU A 75 -1.61 1.07 7.52
CA LEU A 75 -0.63 2.01 7.00
C LEU A 75 -1.19 3.44 7.06
N PRO A 76 -0.35 4.46 7.30
CA PRO A 76 -0.76 5.86 7.14
C PRO A 76 -1.30 6.18 5.74
N SER A 77 -0.85 5.43 4.71
CA SER A 77 -1.28 5.56 3.32
C SER A 77 -2.60 4.84 2.99
N ALA A 78 -3.29 4.25 3.98
CA ALA A 78 -4.55 3.53 3.77
C ALA A 78 -5.61 4.32 2.97
N PRO A 79 -5.82 5.64 3.18
CA PRO A 79 -6.76 6.42 2.37
C PRO A 79 -6.38 6.47 0.89
N THR A 80 -5.09 6.67 0.59
CA THR A 80 -4.57 6.68 -0.79
C THR A 80 -4.71 5.32 -1.44
N ILE A 81 -4.39 4.24 -0.73
CA ILE A 81 -4.54 2.87 -1.25
C ILE A 81 -6.03 2.57 -1.53
N ARG A 82 -6.94 2.97 -0.64
CA ARG A 82 -8.40 2.84 -0.87
C ARG A 82 -8.87 3.60 -2.11
N TYR A 83 -8.34 4.80 -2.35
CA TYR A 83 -8.64 5.57 -3.55
C TYR A 83 -8.11 4.85 -4.81
N GLN A 84 -6.85 4.41 -4.79
CA GLN A 84 -6.24 3.71 -5.93
C GLN A 84 -6.96 2.40 -6.25
N THR A 85 -7.29 1.61 -5.23
CA THR A 85 -8.09 0.38 -5.37
C THR A 85 -9.42 0.65 -6.07
N ARG A 86 -10.14 1.72 -5.70
CA ARG A 86 -11.40 2.08 -6.36
C ARG A 86 -11.22 2.38 -7.84
N ASN A 87 -10.17 3.12 -8.20
CA ASN A 87 -9.87 3.42 -9.59
C ASN A 87 -9.48 2.18 -10.40
N ILE A 88 -8.70 1.27 -9.79
CA ILE A 88 -8.32 -0.01 -10.41
C ILE A 88 -9.57 -0.86 -10.67
N LEU A 89 -10.45 -0.99 -9.68
CA LEU A 89 -11.71 -1.76 -9.81
C LEU A 89 -12.65 -1.14 -10.85
N ALA A 90 -12.70 0.19 -10.93
CA ALA A 90 -13.50 0.89 -11.95
C ALA A 90 -12.92 0.69 -13.37
N ALA A 91 -11.60 0.62 -13.52
CA ALA A 91 -10.95 0.46 -14.82
C ALA A 91 -10.95 -1.00 -15.32
N LEU A 92 -10.82 -1.98 -14.41
CA LEU A 92 -10.70 -3.39 -14.77
C LEU A 92 -11.99 -4.20 -14.56
N GLY A 93 -12.95 -3.68 -13.79
CA GLY A 93 -14.13 -4.42 -13.36
C GLY A 93 -13.90 -5.26 -12.10
N LYS A 94 -14.88 -5.27 -11.20
CA LYS A 94 -14.84 -6.00 -9.92
C LYS A 94 -14.78 -7.52 -10.09
N GLY A 95 -15.47 -8.03 -11.11
CA GLY A 95 -15.59 -9.47 -11.39
C GLY A 95 -14.39 -10.09 -12.12
N THR A 96 -13.39 -9.29 -12.48
CA THR A 96 -12.22 -9.76 -13.22
C THR A 96 -11.41 -10.72 -12.37
N TYR A 97 -11.17 -11.93 -12.89
CA TYR A 97 -10.34 -12.90 -12.20
C TYR A 97 -8.85 -12.57 -12.35
N LEU A 98 -8.07 -12.84 -11.31
CA LEU A 98 -6.64 -12.53 -11.29
C LEU A 98 -5.82 -13.38 -12.26
N ASP A 99 -6.28 -14.57 -12.63
CA ASP A 99 -5.66 -15.44 -13.62
C ASP A 99 -6.00 -15.07 -15.06
N ASP A 100 -7.09 -14.34 -15.28
CA ASP A 100 -7.43 -13.78 -16.60
C ASP A 100 -6.80 -12.38 -16.82
N LEU A 101 -6.21 -11.78 -15.78
CA LEU A 101 -5.61 -10.45 -15.83
C LEU A 101 -4.18 -10.50 -16.38
N GLY A 102 -4.06 -10.62 -17.71
CA GLY A 102 -2.81 -10.55 -18.47
C GLY A 102 -2.38 -9.12 -18.85
N ASP A 103 -1.37 -9.03 -19.72
CA ASP A 103 -0.83 -7.76 -20.22
C ASP A 103 -1.89 -6.88 -20.90
N GLY A 104 -2.81 -7.48 -21.65
CA GLY A 104 -3.93 -6.75 -22.28
C GLY A 104 -4.83 -6.05 -21.26
N GLY A 105 -5.11 -6.69 -20.12
CA GLY A 105 -5.90 -6.08 -19.05
C GLY A 105 -5.16 -4.90 -18.42
N VAL A 106 -3.85 -5.05 -18.16
CA VAL A 106 -3.03 -3.96 -17.63
C VAL A 106 -2.95 -2.77 -18.60
N ALA A 107 -2.79 -3.03 -19.90
CA ALA A 107 -2.79 -1.98 -20.91
C ALA A 107 -4.11 -1.21 -20.94
N SER A 108 -5.24 -1.92 -20.91
CA SER A 108 -6.58 -1.32 -20.83
C SER A 108 -6.78 -0.48 -19.56
N MET A 109 -6.31 -0.96 -18.40
CA MET A 109 -6.34 -0.19 -17.17
C MET A 109 -5.58 1.13 -17.31
N ILE A 110 -4.35 1.07 -17.85
CA ILE A 110 -3.51 2.25 -18.02
C ILE A 110 -4.17 3.25 -18.98
N ALA A 111 -4.67 2.79 -20.12
CA ALA A 111 -5.39 3.64 -21.07
C ALA A 111 -6.58 4.36 -20.39
N ALA A 112 -7.38 3.65 -19.60
CA ALA A 112 -8.52 4.21 -18.88
C ALA A 112 -8.12 5.20 -17.76
N LEU A 113 -6.92 5.08 -17.20
CA LEU A 113 -6.41 6.00 -16.18
C LEU A 113 -5.80 7.26 -16.82
N ARG A 114 -5.03 7.14 -17.90
CA ARG A 114 -4.38 8.28 -18.58
C ARG A 114 -5.36 9.34 -19.07
N GLY A 115 -6.59 8.95 -19.42
CA GLY A 115 -7.65 9.91 -19.75
C GLY A 115 -8.11 10.81 -18.59
N ARG A 116 -7.69 10.52 -17.34
CA ARG A 116 -8.18 11.18 -16.13
C ARG A 116 -7.08 11.64 -15.17
N MET A 117 -5.83 11.22 -15.38
CA MET A 117 -4.71 11.55 -14.49
C MET A 117 -3.38 11.55 -15.22
N ALA A 118 -2.39 12.20 -14.61
CA ALA A 118 -1.01 12.21 -15.10
C ALA A 118 -0.39 10.80 -15.12
N ASP A 119 0.58 10.60 -16.01
CA ASP A 119 1.28 9.33 -16.21
C ASP A 119 1.92 8.80 -14.90
N SER A 120 2.51 9.68 -14.08
CA SER A 120 3.06 9.30 -12.76
C SER A 120 1.97 8.81 -11.78
N SER A 121 0.76 9.35 -11.85
CA SER A 121 -0.38 8.87 -11.08
C SER A 121 -0.85 7.51 -11.57
N ALA A 122 -0.92 7.29 -12.88
CA ALA A 122 -1.24 5.98 -13.46
C ALA A 122 -0.20 4.91 -13.06
N ASN A 123 1.10 5.24 -13.09
CA ASN A 123 2.19 4.38 -12.63
C ASN A 123 2.06 3.98 -11.15
N ARG A 124 1.55 4.87 -10.29
CA ARG A 124 1.27 4.54 -8.88
C ARG A 124 0.16 3.50 -8.74
N HIS A 125 -0.88 3.55 -9.57
CA HIS A 125 -1.93 2.53 -9.60
C HIS A 125 -1.38 1.19 -10.12
N LEU A 126 -0.54 1.23 -11.15
CA LEU A 126 0.15 0.05 -11.67
C LEU A 126 1.01 -0.63 -10.58
N THR A 127 1.71 0.18 -9.79
CA THR A 127 2.53 -0.29 -8.67
C THR A 127 1.67 -0.95 -7.58
N LEU A 128 0.50 -0.38 -7.26
CA LEU A 128 -0.43 -0.99 -6.33
C LEU A 128 -0.98 -2.32 -6.87
N LEU A 129 -1.42 -2.36 -8.12
CA LEU A 129 -1.92 -3.60 -8.74
C LEU A 129 -0.88 -4.70 -8.66
N ARG A 130 0.38 -4.40 -8.99
CA ARG A 130 1.51 -5.33 -8.88
C ARG A 130 1.67 -5.87 -7.45
N ALA A 131 1.52 -5.01 -6.44
CA ALA A 131 1.63 -5.41 -5.04
C ALA A 131 0.48 -6.34 -4.63
N VAL A 132 -0.76 -6.05 -5.07
CA VAL A 132 -1.94 -6.90 -4.84
C VAL A 132 -1.75 -8.27 -5.49
N LEU A 133 -1.35 -8.34 -6.77
CA LEU A 133 -1.14 -9.61 -7.48
C LEU A 133 -0.02 -10.46 -6.85
N ARG A 134 1.08 -9.82 -6.44
CA ARG A 134 2.15 -10.50 -5.70
C ARG A 134 1.66 -11.07 -4.38
N MET A 135 0.91 -10.30 -3.61
CA MET A 135 0.34 -10.78 -2.35
C MET A 135 -0.60 -11.97 -2.58
N ALA A 136 -1.45 -11.89 -3.60
CA ALA A 136 -2.36 -12.95 -3.99
C ALA A 136 -1.62 -14.24 -4.37
N ARG A 137 -0.59 -14.14 -5.21
CA ARG A 137 0.22 -15.28 -5.64
C ARG A 137 1.05 -15.89 -4.50
N ASP A 138 1.71 -15.04 -3.71
CA ASP A 138 2.75 -15.48 -2.78
C ASP A 138 2.22 -15.81 -1.39
N ARG A 139 1.21 -15.06 -0.91
CA ARG A 139 0.62 -15.24 0.42
C ARG A 139 -0.70 -15.98 0.40
N TRP A 140 -1.60 -15.63 -0.52
CA TRP A 140 -2.92 -16.26 -0.60
C TRP A 140 -2.96 -17.48 -1.51
N ARG A 141 -1.88 -17.75 -2.24
CA ARG A 141 -1.70 -18.93 -3.10
C ARG A 141 -2.84 -19.15 -4.10
N VAL A 142 -3.47 -18.08 -4.55
CA VAL A 142 -4.52 -18.13 -5.57
C VAL A 142 -3.92 -18.12 -6.98
N ALA A 143 -4.72 -18.54 -7.96
CA ALA A 143 -4.35 -18.47 -9.38
C ALA A 143 -4.23 -16.99 -9.79
N VAL A 144 -3.07 -16.63 -10.33
CA VAL A 144 -2.73 -15.26 -10.73
C VAL A 144 -1.85 -15.32 -11.97
N THR A 145 -2.24 -14.58 -13.00
CA THR A 145 -1.36 -14.27 -14.12
C THR A 145 -0.54 -13.05 -13.74
N MET A 146 0.77 -13.09 -13.98
CA MET A 146 1.68 -11.98 -13.67
C MET A 146 2.08 -11.28 -14.96
N PRO A 147 1.44 -10.13 -15.29
CA PRO A 147 1.83 -9.30 -16.42
C PRO A 147 3.28 -8.84 -16.35
N ASN A 148 3.85 -8.48 -17.50
CA ASN A 148 5.14 -7.82 -17.56
C ASN A 148 5.01 -6.34 -17.17
N PHE A 149 4.85 -6.09 -15.87
CA PHE A 149 4.69 -4.73 -15.33
C PHE A 149 5.74 -3.74 -15.82
N LYS A 150 6.98 -4.17 -16.06
CA LYS A 150 8.06 -3.29 -16.54
C LYS A 150 7.73 -2.68 -17.91
N ALA A 151 7.10 -3.45 -18.79
CA ALA A 151 6.71 -2.99 -20.12
C ALA A 151 5.55 -1.98 -20.10
N HIS A 152 4.81 -1.91 -18.98
CA HIS A 152 3.63 -1.06 -18.86
C HIS A 152 3.88 0.25 -18.10
N TYR A 153 5.06 0.45 -17.51
CA TYR A 153 5.37 1.72 -16.87
C TYR A 153 5.48 2.83 -17.92
N LEU A 154 4.73 3.90 -17.70
CA LEU A 154 4.75 5.09 -18.54
C LEU A 154 6.00 5.92 -18.25
N ARG A 155 6.48 6.64 -19.27
CA ARG A 155 7.58 7.59 -19.10
C ARG A 155 7.12 8.72 -18.20
N GLU A 156 7.82 8.90 -17.09
CA GLU A 156 7.59 10.04 -16.21
C GLU A 156 8.40 11.25 -16.72
N PRO A 157 7.83 12.46 -16.68
CA PRO A 157 8.60 13.67 -16.91
C PRO A 157 9.72 13.77 -15.88
N GLU A 158 10.83 14.38 -16.25
CA GLU A 158 11.92 14.64 -15.31
C GLU A 158 11.40 15.43 -14.10
N PRO A 159 11.95 15.17 -12.90
CA PRO A 159 11.62 15.96 -11.72
C PRO A 159 11.77 17.45 -12.02
N ARG A 160 10.84 18.26 -11.49
CA ARG A 160 10.96 19.72 -11.60
C ARG A 160 12.10 20.19 -10.70
N ASP A 161 13.24 20.50 -11.29
CA ASP A 161 14.42 21.03 -10.59
C ASP A 161 14.37 22.56 -10.42
N ARG A 162 13.21 23.10 -10.02
CA ARG A 162 13.07 24.53 -9.69
C ARG A 162 13.17 24.72 -8.18
N TYR A 163 14.20 25.45 -7.76
CA TYR A 163 14.36 25.94 -6.39
C TYR A 163 14.21 27.46 -6.33
N LEU A 164 13.90 27.99 -5.15
CA LEU A 164 13.88 29.42 -4.90
C LEU A 164 15.32 29.95 -4.84
N SER A 165 15.63 30.96 -5.66
CA SER A 165 16.84 31.75 -5.47
C SER A 165 16.73 32.62 -4.20
N ARG A 166 17.84 33.20 -3.74
CA ARG A 166 17.82 34.14 -2.60
C ARG A 166 16.91 35.35 -2.88
N ASP A 167 16.94 35.86 -4.11
CA ASP A 167 16.12 36.99 -4.53
C ASP A 167 14.64 36.60 -4.61
N ASP A 168 14.33 35.41 -5.13
CA ASP A 168 12.95 34.92 -5.18
C ASP A 168 12.39 34.69 -3.77
N ALA A 169 13.21 34.19 -2.85
CA ALA A 169 12.83 34.04 -1.45
C ALA A 169 12.54 35.39 -0.79
N ALA A 170 13.35 36.42 -1.04
CA ALA A 170 13.12 37.77 -0.55
C ALA A 170 11.81 38.36 -1.09
N LYS A 171 11.56 38.21 -2.40
CA LYS A 171 10.31 38.64 -3.06
C LYS A 171 9.09 37.89 -2.49
N LEU A 172 9.21 36.58 -2.27
CA LEU A 172 8.15 35.76 -1.68
C LEU A 172 7.79 36.25 -0.27
N ILE A 173 8.79 36.47 0.59
CA ILE A 173 8.57 36.94 1.97
C ILE A 173 7.97 38.36 1.98
N ALA A 174 8.41 39.24 1.08
CA ALA A 174 7.88 40.59 0.98
C ALA A 174 6.39 40.60 0.61
N ALA A 175 5.99 39.78 -0.37
CA ALA A 175 4.62 39.65 -0.85
C ALA A 175 3.70 38.82 0.06
N ALA A 176 4.26 38.00 0.97
CA ALA A 176 3.47 37.15 1.84
C ALA A 176 2.67 37.95 2.89
N ALA A 177 1.50 37.42 3.27
CA ALA A 177 0.73 37.94 4.39
C ALA A 177 1.56 37.91 5.69
N ALA A 178 1.34 38.87 6.59
CA ALA A 178 2.17 39.06 7.79
C ALA A 178 2.37 37.77 8.61
N HIS A 179 1.30 36.99 8.80
CA HIS A 179 1.33 35.74 9.56
C HIS A 179 2.11 34.59 8.87
N LEU A 180 2.35 34.66 7.56
CA LEU A 180 3.11 33.65 6.81
C LEU A 180 4.60 33.96 6.72
N LYS A 181 5.03 35.20 6.97
CA LYS A 181 6.44 35.62 6.81
C LYS A 181 7.38 34.80 7.71
N ALA A 182 7.03 34.60 8.98
CA ALA A 182 7.84 33.83 9.92
C ALA A 182 7.91 32.33 9.55
N PRO A 183 6.80 31.62 9.27
CA PRO A 183 6.83 30.23 8.79
C PRO A 183 7.64 30.02 7.51
N ILE A 184 7.51 30.93 6.53
CA ILE A 184 8.28 30.87 5.28
C ILE A 184 9.78 31.00 5.58
N ARG A 185 10.18 32.00 6.36
CA ARG A 185 11.58 32.21 6.73
C ARG A 185 12.14 31.03 7.50
N PHE A 186 11.38 30.51 8.47
CA PHE A 186 11.77 29.33 9.24
C PHE A 186 11.97 28.10 8.35
N SER A 187 11.05 27.84 7.42
CA SER A 187 11.14 26.72 6.48
C SER A 187 12.35 26.83 5.56
N LEU A 188 12.65 28.03 5.06
CA LEU A 188 13.82 28.28 4.20
C LEU A 188 15.15 28.09 4.94
N LEU A 189 15.20 28.42 6.24
CA LEU A 189 16.42 28.28 7.05
C LEU A 189 16.66 26.85 7.55
N THR A 190 15.61 26.09 7.80
CA THR A 190 15.70 24.78 8.47
C THR A 190 15.45 23.60 7.54
N GLY A 191 14.84 23.82 6.37
CA GLY A 191 14.54 22.77 5.40
C GLY A 191 13.49 21.76 5.87
N VAL A 192 12.72 22.07 6.92
CA VAL A 192 11.74 21.13 7.47
C VAL A 192 10.51 21.00 6.57
N ARG A 193 9.81 19.85 6.67
CA ARG A 193 8.55 19.64 5.93
C ARG A 193 7.48 20.63 6.42
N LEU A 194 6.60 21.05 5.51
CA LEU A 194 5.51 22.00 5.80
C LEU A 194 4.70 21.60 7.06
N ALA A 195 4.34 20.32 7.19
CA ALA A 195 3.59 19.83 8.35
C ALA A 195 4.35 20.03 9.68
N ASN A 196 5.67 19.89 9.67
CA ASN A 196 6.51 20.12 10.85
C ASN A 196 6.64 21.62 11.17
N CYS A 197 6.75 22.47 10.15
CA CYS A 197 6.76 23.92 10.35
C CYS A 197 5.42 24.41 10.93
N MET A 198 4.30 23.96 10.37
CA MET A 198 2.97 24.44 10.76
C MET A 198 2.46 23.82 12.06
N GLY A 199 2.94 22.63 12.42
CA GLY A 199 2.58 21.94 13.66
C GLY A 199 3.59 22.13 14.79
N LEU A 200 4.55 23.06 14.66
CA LEU A 200 5.55 23.31 15.68
C LEU A 200 4.92 23.98 16.91
N ASP A 201 5.15 23.40 18.08
CA ASP A 201 4.71 23.93 19.37
C ASP A 201 5.91 24.30 20.27
N TRP A 202 5.70 25.23 21.21
CA TRP A 202 6.74 25.68 22.14
C TRP A 202 7.30 24.56 23.02
N SER A 203 6.51 23.53 23.34
CA SER A 203 7.01 22.34 24.05
C SER A 203 8.09 21.55 23.29
N GLN A 204 8.27 21.83 22.00
CA GLN A 204 9.27 21.20 21.15
C GLN A 204 10.55 22.05 21.01
N VAL A 205 10.56 23.26 21.57
CA VAL A 205 11.65 24.23 21.43
C VAL A 205 12.35 24.37 22.78
N ASP A 206 13.62 23.96 22.82
CA ASP A 206 14.51 24.23 23.94
C ASP A 206 15.42 25.40 23.58
N MET A 207 15.09 26.59 24.09
CA MET A 207 15.88 27.80 23.85
C MET A 207 17.23 27.78 24.58
N GLY A 208 17.32 27.09 25.73
CA GLY A 208 18.56 26.94 26.50
C GLY A 208 19.53 25.97 25.83
N GLY A 209 19.00 24.82 25.40
CA GLY A 209 19.73 23.83 24.62
C GLY A 209 19.90 24.18 23.13
N ARG A 210 19.21 25.22 22.64
CA ARG A 210 19.19 25.65 21.23
C ARG A 210 18.78 24.53 20.27
N THR A 211 17.81 23.71 20.67
CA THR A 211 17.35 22.56 19.88
C THR A 211 15.85 22.63 19.61
N ILE A 212 15.44 22.04 18.49
CA ILE A 212 14.03 21.85 18.13
C ILE A 212 13.81 20.36 17.87
N THR A 213 12.85 19.75 18.56
CA THR A 213 12.55 18.32 18.44
C THR A 213 11.26 18.08 17.66
N PHE A 214 11.38 17.57 16.44
CA PHE A 214 10.22 17.23 15.61
C PHE A 214 9.76 15.79 15.86
N ARG A 215 8.47 15.61 16.17
CA ARG A 215 7.84 14.29 16.20
C ARG A 215 7.45 13.88 14.78
N VAL A 216 8.27 13.05 14.15
CA VAL A 216 7.92 12.45 12.85
C VAL A 216 6.91 11.33 13.11
N LYS A 217 5.79 11.30 12.37
CA LYS A 217 4.86 10.15 12.43
C LYS A 217 5.63 8.86 12.13
N ALA A 218 5.60 7.92 13.07
CA ALA A 218 6.04 6.53 12.86
C ALA A 218 5.11 5.80 11.89
#